data_AF-A0A5B6ZXG6-F1
#
_entry.id   AF-A0A5B6ZXG6-F1
#
_cell.length_a   1.000
_cell.length_b   1.000
_cell.length_c   1.000
_cell.angle_alpha   90.00
_cell.angle_beta   90.00
_cell.angle_gamma   90.00
#
_symmetry.space_group_name_H-M   'P 1'
#
loop_
_entity.id
_entity.type
_entity.pdbx_description
1 polymer ?
#
loop_
_entity_poly.entity_id
_entity_poly.type
_entity_poly.pdbx_seq_one_letter_code
_entity_poly.pdbx_strand_id
1 'polypeptide(L)'
;MQRVFLWSMSSFFLIILGYVLDVLGVPLSKPLYTMSYMCITAGTSGFLLTIIFYIVDVKHIRKPTVVLQWMGMNALIIYALAACDIFPAAMQGFYWRLPENNLVNGTESLLQAMLHSKKWGTLAFVILEILFWGLVAGFLHMKHIYVRL
;
A
#
# COMPACT_ATOMS: atom_id res chain seq x y z
N MET A 1 8.42 -25.55 6.63
CA MET A 1 8.87 -25.70 5.22
C MET A 1 7.78 -26.21 4.28
N GLN A 2 7.10 -27.33 4.57
CA GLN A 2 6.09 -27.91 3.68
C GLN A 2 4.96 -26.93 3.26
N ARG A 3 4.47 -26.09 4.18
CA ARG A 3 3.46 -25.05 3.88
C ARG A 3 3.95 -24.01 2.88
N VAL A 4 5.18 -23.52 3.06
CA VAL A 4 5.83 -22.54 2.17
C VAL A 4 5.98 -23.11 0.77
N PHE A 5 6.39 -24.37 0.67
CA PHE A 5 6.49 -25.06 -0.62
C PHE A 5 5.13 -25.18 -1.30
N LEU A 6 4.09 -25.61 -0.59
CA LEU A 6 2.73 -25.74 -1.14
C LEU A 6 2.16 -24.39 -1.61
N TRP A 7 2.29 -23.35 -0.80
CA TRP A 7 1.81 -22.00 -1.14
C TRP A 7 2.58 -21.40 -2.32
N SER A 8 3.89 -21.64 -2.38
CA SER A 8 4.71 -21.25 -3.53
C SER A 8 4.26 -21.96 -4.79
N MET A 9 4.05 -23.28 -4.75
CA MET A 9 3.60 -24.06 -5.92
C MET A 9 2.24 -23.61 -6.43
N SER A 10 1.28 -23.38 -5.52
CA SER A 10 -0.05 -22.87 -5.90
C SER A 10 0.03 -21.47 -6.52
N SER A 11 0.89 -20.59 -6.00
CA SER A 11 1.10 -19.24 -6.53
C SER A 11 1.72 -19.27 -7.93
N PHE A 12 2.75 -20.10 -8.14
CA PHE A 12 3.35 -20.30 -9.45
C PHE A 12 2.35 -20.86 -10.47
N PHE A 13 1.54 -21.84 -10.06
CA PHE A 13 0.50 -22.40 -10.91
C PHE A 13 -0.50 -21.33 -11.37
N LEU A 14 -0.94 -20.44 -10.47
CA LEU A 14 -1.85 -19.33 -10.80
C LEU A 14 -1.21 -18.33 -11.78
N ILE A 15 0.07 -18.01 -11.61
CA ILE A 15 0.80 -17.11 -12.53
C ILE A 15 0.87 -17.74 -13.92
N ILE A 16 1.29 -19.00 -14.02
CA ILE A 16 1.40 -19.73 -15.29
C ILE A 16 0.02 -19.80 -15.97
N LEU A 17 -1.02 -20.16 -15.21
CA LEU A 17 -2.39 -20.22 -15.71
C LEU A 17 -2.86 -18.86 -16.25
N GLY A 18 -2.57 -17.78 -15.54
CA GLY A 18 -2.92 -16.43 -15.98
C GLY A 18 -2.24 -16.01 -17.28
N TYR A 19 -0.96 -16.35 -17.45
CA TYR A 19 -0.24 -16.12 -18.71
C TYR A 19 -0.75 -17.00 -19.86
N VAL A 20 -1.06 -18.27 -19.60
CA VAL A 20 -1.65 -19.16 -20.61
C VAL A 20 -3.00 -18.61 -21.09
N LEU A 21 -3.83 -18.10 -20.18
CA LEU A 21 -5.12 -17.48 -20.53
C LEU A 21 -4.94 -16.20 -21.36
N ASP A 22 -3.92 -15.39 -21.07
CA ASP A 22 -3.58 -14.20 -21.87
C ASP A 22 -3.19 -14.59 -23.30
N VAL A 23 -2.36 -15.62 -23.47
CA VAL A 23 -1.99 -16.17 -24.79
C VAL A 23 -3.18 -16.78 -25.53
N LEU A 24 -4.14 -17.37 -24.82
CA LEU A 24 -5.38 -17.90 -25.39
C LEU A 24 -6.38 -16.80 -25.83
N GLY A 25 -6.03 -15.52 -25.68
CA GLY A 25 -6.80 -14.39 -26.20
C GLY A 25 -7.68 -13.69 -25.16
N VAL A 26 -7.49 -13.98 -23.87
CA VAL A 26 -8.22 -13.32 -22.78
C VAL A 26 -7.39 -12.13 -22.26
N PRO A 27 -7.71 -10.88 -22.64
CA PRO A 27 -6.81 -9.75 -22.43
C PRO A 27 -6.68 -9.35 -20.95
N LEU A 28 -5.48 -8.89 -20.58
CA LEU A 28 -5.18 -8.30 -19.26
C LEU A 28 -5.83 -6.92 -19.10
N SER A 29 -7.11 -6.91 -18.72
CA SER A 29 -7.87 -5.69 -18.50
C SER A 29 -8.20 -5.50 -17.02
N LYS A 30 -7.62 -4.47 -16.40
CA LYS A 30 -7.94 -4.05 -15.02
C LYS A 30 -9.41 -3.65 -14.82
N PRO A 31 -10.07 -2.91 -15.74
CA PRO A 31 -11.46 -2.48 -15.53
C PRO A 31 -12.47 -3.63 -15.55
N LEU A 32 -12.21 -4.65 -16.37
CA LEU A 32 -13.09 -5.81 -16.56
C LEU A 32 -12.79 -6.94 -15.58
N TYR A 33 -11.77 -6.79 -14.73
CA TYR A 33 -11.27 -7.85 -13.84
C TYR A 33 -11.20 -9.20 -14.56
N THR A 34 -10.58 -9.22 -15.74
CA THR A 34 -10.56 -10.43 -16.56
C THR A 34 -9.92 -11.60 -15.81
N MET A 35 -10.34 -12.84 -16.09
CA MET A 35 -9.79 -14.06 -15.46
C MET A 35 -8.26 -14.13 -15.51
N SER A 36 -7.63 -13.84 -16.65
CA SER A 36 -6.16 -13.78 -16.78
C SER A 36 -5.54 -12.79 -15.78
N TYR A 37 -6.13 -11.59 -15.67
CA TYR A 37 -5.65 -10.55 -14.77
C TYR A 37 -5.82 -10.95 -13.29
N MET A 38 -6.95 -11.57 -12.94
CA MET A 38 -7.20 -12.08 -11.59
C MET A 38 -6.21 -13.19 -11.21
N CYS A 39 -5.96 -14.15 -12.11
CA CYS A 39 -5.00 -15.24 -11.87
C CYS A 39 -3.57 -14.72 -11.68
N ILE A 40 -3.10 -13.80 -12.53
CA ILE A 40 -1.76 -13.20 -12.39
C ILE A 40 -1.64 -12.41 -11.08
N THR A 41 -2.64 -11.59 -10.76
CA THR A 41 -2.63 -10.75 -9.55
C THR A 41 -2.71 -11.60 -8.27
N ALA A 42 -3.57 -12.62 -8.27
CA ALA A 42 -3.70 -13.58 -7.16
C ALA A 42 -2.42 -14.40 -6.97
N GLY A 43 -1.82 -14.89 -8.07
CA GLY A 43 -0.56 -15.62 -8.01
C GLY A 43 0.61 -14.75 -7.53
N THR A 44 0.70 -13.51 -8.00
CA THR A 44 1.75 -12.55 -7.59
C THR A 44 1.62 -12.17 -6.11
N SER A 45 0.40 -11.92 -5.64
CA SER A 45 0.14 -11.62 -4.21
C SER A 45 0.41 -12.83 -3.32
N GLY A 46 0.03 -14.05 -3.73
CA GLY A 46 0.36 -15.29 -3.03
C GLY A 46 1.87 -15.55 -2.96
N PHE A 47 2.60 -15.24 -4.03
CA PHE A 47 4.06 -15.35 -4.05
C PHE A 47 4.71 -14.35 -3.10
N LEU A 48 4.29 -13.08 -3.12
CA LEU A 48 4.74 -12.06 -2.17
C LEU A 48 4.44 -12.45 -0.71
N LEU A 49 3.24 -12.97 -0.44
CA LEU A 49 2.87 -13.47 0.89
C LEU A 49 3.82 -14.57 1.34
N THR A 50 4.15 -15.51 0.45
CA THR A 50 5.05 -16.63 0.74
C THR A 50 6.47 -16.13 1.04
N ILE A 51 6.95 -15.11 0.33
CA ILE A 51 8.25 -14.46 0.61
C ILE A 51 8.25 -13.80 1.98
N ILE A 52 7.22 -13.00 2.29
CA ILE A 52 7.10 -12.31 3.59
C ILE A 52 7.06 -13.34 4.72
N PHE A 53 6.24 -14.38 4.58
CA PHE A 53 6.16 -15.48 5.54
C PHE A 53 7.51 -16.15 5.75
N TYR A 54 8.25 -16.45 4.68
CA TYR A 54 9.58 -17.05 4.80
C TYR A 54 10.56 -16.14 5.57
N ILE A 55 10.58 -14.84 5.28
CA ILE A 55 11.46 -13.87 5.96
C ILE A 55 11.14 -13.78 7.46
N VAL A 56 9.85 -13.73 7.81
CA VAL A 56 9.40 -13.53 9.20
C VAL A 56 9.50 -14.81 10.02
N ASP A 57 8.98 -15.92 9.49
CA ASP A 57 8.79 -17.14 10.26
C ASP A 57 9.98 -18.10 10.16
N VAL A 58 10.73 -18.10 9.05
CA VAL A 58 11.90 -18.98 8.89
C VAL A 58 13.19 -18.25 9.22
N LYS A 59 13.38 -17.04 8.68
CA LYS A 59 14.61 -16.27 8.87
C LYS A 59 14.59 -15.42 10.15
N HIS A 60 13.45 -15.33 10.83
CA HIS A 60 13.23 -14.57 12.06
C HIS A 60 13.63 -13.09 11.98
N ILE A 61 13.64 -12.51 10.77
CA ILE A 61 13.94 -11.08 10.58
C ILE A 61 12.66 -10.28 10.81
N ARG A 62 12.37 -9.98 12.08
CA ARG A 62 11.13 -9.29 12.47
C ARG A 62 11.21 -7.76 12.37
N LYS A 63 12.40 -7.15 12.48
CA LYS A 63 12.56 -5.70 12.56
C LYS A 63 11.88 -4.89 11.43
N PRO A 64 12.02 -5.26 10.13
CA PRO A 64 11.37 -4.50 9.05
C PRO A 64 9.86 -4.76 8.94
N THR A 65 9.37 -5.92 9.39
CA THR A 65 7.95 -6.26 9.27
C THR A 65 7.08 -5.67 10.37
N VAL A 66 7.68 -5.09 11.42
CA VAL A 66 6.95 -4.39 12.49
C VAL A 66 6.11 -3.23 11.94
N VAL A 67 6.64 -2.44 11.01
CA VAL A 67 5.89 -1.33 10.39
C VAL A 67 4.69 -1.87 9.59
N LEU A 68 4.92 -2.93 8.82
CA LEU A 68 3.87 -3.61 8.06
C LEU A 68 2.78 -4.18 8.99
N GLN A 69 3.18 -4.72 10.14
CA GLN A 69 2.29 -5.28 11.15
C GLN A 69 1.43 -4.17 11.81
N TRP A 70 2.03 -3.02 12.14
CA TRP A 70 1.30 -1.88 12.70
C TRP A 70 0.27 -1.33 11.74
N MET A 71 0.64 -1.21 10.45
CA MET A 71 -0.30 -0.82 9.40
C MET A 71 -1.41 -1.86 9.23
N GLY A 72 -1.07 -3.16 9.21
CA GLY A 72 -2.04 -4.23 9.05
C GLY A 72 -3.05 -4.33 10.19
N MET A 73 -2.60 -4.15 11.43
CA MET A 73 -3.49 -4.28 12.61
C MET A 73 -4.44 -3.07 12.77
N ASN A 74 -4.09 -1.92 12.20
CA ASN A 74 -4.91 -0.71 12.18
C ASN A 74 -5.47 -0.38 10.79
N ALA A 75 -5.53 -1.38 9.91
CA ALA A 75 -5.81 -1.17 8.48
C ALA A 75 -7.16 -0.49 8.23
N LEU A 76 -8.21 -0.80 9.00
CA LEU A 76 -9.53 -0.17 8.83
C LEU A 76 -9.52 1.33 9.11
N ILE A 77 -8.85 1.75 10.19
CA ILE A 77 -8.77 3.16 10.58
C ILE A 77 -7.93 3.93 9.56
N ILE A 78 -6.79 3.35 9.16
CA ILE A 78 -5.93 3.96 8.14
C ILE A 78 -6.66 4.03 6.80
N TYR A 79 -7.40 2.99 6.41
CA TYR A 79 -8.19 2.99 5.19
C TYR A 79 -9.25 4.09 5.21
N ALA A 80 -10.04 4.18 6.28
CA ALA A 80 -11.07 5.20 6.41
C ALA A 80 -10.50 6.63 6.39
N LEU A 81 -9.38 6.86 7.08
CA LEU A 81 -8.81 8.21 7.18
C LEU A 81 -7.99 8.61 5.94
N ALA A 82 -7.18 7.69 5.42
CA ALA A 82 -6.26 7.97 4.32
C ALA A 82 -6.86 7.66 2.94
N ALA A 83 -7.43 6.47 2.76
CA ALA A 83 -7.88 6.00 1.44
C ALA A 83 -9.27 6.51 1.04
N CYS A 84 -10.15 6.81 2.01
CA CYS A 84 -11.41 7.49 1.72
C CYS A 84 -11.26 9.02 1.68
N ASP A 85 -10.03 9.53 1.62
CA ASP A 85 -9.69 10.96 1.56
C ASP A 85 -10.30 11.81 2.69
N ILE A 86 -10.78 11.22 3.79
CA ILE A 86 -11.41 11.97 4.89
C ILE A 86 -10.42 12.95 5.51
N PHE A 87 -9.18 12.51 5.74
CA PHE A 87 -8.13 13.36 6.29
C PHE A 87 -7.57 14.36 5.27
N PRO A 88 -7.20 13.98 4.04
CA PRO A 88 -6.86 14.93 2.98
C PRO A 88 -7.94 16.00 2.75
N ALA A 89 -9.22 15.62 2.70
CA ALA A 89 -10.34 16.54 2.52
C ALA A 89 -10.50 17.49 3.71
N ALA A 90 -10.34 17.00 4.95
CA ALA A 90 -10.33 17.85 6.14
C ALA A 90 -9.17 18.86 6.13
N MET A 91 -7.98 18.42 5.69
CA MET A 91 -6.78 19.25 5.56
C MET A 91 -6.91 20.29 4.43
N GLN A 92 -7.51 19.92 3.31
CA GLN A 92 -7.83 20.84 2.21
C GLN A 92 -8.95 21.82 2.57
N GLY A 93 -9.88 21.42 3.45
CA GLY A 93 -10.93 22.30 3.99
C GLY A 93 -10.40 23.48 4.80
N PHE A 94 -9.15 23.42 5.28
CA PHE A 94 -8.45 24.55 5.88
C PHE A 94 -7.79 25.42 4.79
N TYR A 95 -8.60 26.26 4.14
CA TYR A 95 -8.14 27.23 3.16
C TYR A 95 -7.81 28.59 3.82
N TRP A 96 -6.74 29.24 3.37
CA TRP A 96 -6.39 30.59 3.83
C TRP A 96 -6.74 31.62 2.76
N ARG A 97 -7.79 32.42 2.99
CA ARG A 97 -8.32 33.51 2.13
C ARG A 97 -8.84 33.10 0.74
N LEU A 98 -8.18 32.20 0.01
CA LEU A 98 -8.61 31.68 -1.28
C LEU A 98 -8.59 30.14 -1.29
N PRO A 99 -9.49 29.48 -2.04
CA PRO A 99 -9.56 28.01 -2.14
C PRO A 99 -8.36 27.38 -2.83
N GLU A 100 -7.52 28.17 -3.51
CA GLU A 100 -6.25 27.71 -4.10
C GLU A 100 -5.12 27.60 -3.05
N ASN A 101 -5.25 28.31 -1.93
CA ASN A 101 -4.20 28.45 -0.92
C ASN A 101 -4.45 27.50 0.27
N ASN A 102 -4.58 26.21 -0.06
CA ASN A 102 -4.76 25.13 0.91
C ASN A 102 -3.42 24.74 1.54
N LEU A 103 -3.44 24.30 2.80
CA LEU A 103 -2.25 23.87 3.54
C LEU A 103 -1.46 22.79 2.79
N VAL A 104 -2.15 21.87 2.12
CA VAL A 104 -1.56 20.78 1.33
C VAL A 104 -0.74 21.33 0.14
N ASN A 105 -1.32 22.26 -0.63
CA ASN A 105 -0.64 22.91 -1.77
C ASN A 105 0.56 23.74 -1.30
N GLY A 106 0.43 24.41 -0.15
CA GLY A 106 1.53 25.12 0.51
C GLY A 106 2.69 24.18 0.86
N THR A 107 2.41 23.03 1.47
CA THR A 107 3.46 22.05 1.79
C THR A 107 4.10 21.43 0.55
N GLU A 108 3.34 21.14 -0.50
CA GLU A 108 3.89 20.59 -1.74
C GLU A 108 4.82 21.61 -2.44
N SER A 109 4.37 22.86 -2.57
CA SER A 109 5.16 23.93 -3.18
C SER A 109 6.45 24.23 -2.42
N LEU A 110 6.43 24.19 -1.08
CA LEU A 110 7.63 24.29 -0.25
C LEU A 110 8.61 23.14 -0.52
N LEU A 111 8.11 21.91 -0.63
CA LEU A 111 8.95 20.74 -0.94
C LEU A 111 9.54 20.83 -2.36
N GLN A 112 8.75 21.28 -3.34
CA GLN A 112 9.21 21.50 -4.70
C GLN A 112 10.28 22.60 -4.79
N ALA A 113 10.15 23.66 -3.98
CA ALA A 113 11.14 24.73 -3.89
C ALA A 113 12.46 24.23 -3.26
N MET A 114 12.38 23.42 -2.20
CA MET A 114 13.54 22.82 -1.54
C MET A 114 14.27 21.82 -2.44
N LEU A 115 13.54 21.00 -3.22
CA LEU A 115 14.11 19.97 -4.09
C LEU A 115 14.42 20.44 -5.52
N HIS A 116 14.24 21.73 -5.84
CA HIS A 116 14.55 22.36 -7.14
C HIS A 116 13.94 21.69 -8.38
N SER A 117 13.06 20.69 -8.20
CA SER A 117 12.48 19.90 -9.28
C SER A 117 11.07 19.46 -8.90
N LYS A 118 10.10 19.76 -9.76
CA LYS A 118 8.68 19.43 -9.53
C LYS A 118 8.46 17.92 -9.32
N LYS A 119 9.10 17.07 -10.13
CA LYS A 119 8.94 15.61 -10.04
C LYS A 119 9.47 15.06 -8.71
N TRP A 120 10.64 15.51 -8.28
CA TRP A 120 11.25 15.06 -7.02
C TRP A 120 10.54 15.64 -5.80
N GLY A 121 10.02 16.87 -5.90
CA GLY A 121 9.19 17.48 -4.86
C GLY A 121 7.89 16.71 -4.61
N THR A 122 7.13 16.39 -5.66
CA THR A 122 5.90 15.59 -5.51
C THR A 122 6.20 14.17 -5.02
N LEU A 123 7.26 13.52 -5.50
CA LEU A 123 7.67 12.21 -4.99
C LEU A 123 8.03 12.25 -3.50
N ALA A 124 8.82 13.24 -3.08
CA ALA A 124 9.19 13.40 -1.68
C ALA A 124 7.97 13.70 -0.80
N PHE A 125 6.99 14.45 -1.31
CA PHE A 125 5.73 14.70 -0.61
C PHE A 125 4.96 13.39 -0.35
N VAL A 126 4.80 12.56 -1.39
CA VAL A 126 4.15 11.25 -1.27
C VAL A 126 4.88 10.33 -0.29
N ILE A 127 6.22 10.32 -0.32
CA ILE A 127 7.02 9.53 0.63
C ILE A 127 6.81 10.02 2.07
N LEU A 128 6.77 11.33 2.27
CA LEU A 128 6.53 11.92 3.59
C LEU A 128 5.13 11.58 4.11
N GLU A 129 4.13 11.57 3.23
CA GLU A 129 2.76 11.14 3.58
C GLU A 129 2.70 9.67 3.99
N ILE A 130 3.37 8.78 3.24
CA ILE A 130 3.47 7.35 3.59
C ILE A 130 4.15 7.19 4.95
N LEU A 131 5.22 7.93 5.21
CA LEU A 131 5.94 7.91 6.49
C LEU A 131 5.05 8.42 7.63
N PHE A 132 4.32 9.52 7.41
CA PHE A 132 3.37 10.08 8.36
C PHE A 132 2.30 9.04 8.75
N TRP A 133 1.66 8.38 7.79
CA TRP A 133 0.69 7.33 8.08
C TRP A 133 1.31 6.11 8.77
N GLY A 134 2.56 5.75 8.43
CA GLY A 134 3.30 4.72 9.15
C GLY A 134 3.54 5.07 10.63
N LEU A 135 3.85 6.33 10.93
CA LEU A 135 3.98 6.83 12.31
C LEU A 135 2.64 6.85 13.04
N VAL A 136 1.56 7.33 12.40
CA VAL A 136 0.21 7.32 12.96
C VAL A 136 -0.23 5.90 13.29
N ALA A 137 0.01 4.94 12.39
CA ALA A 137 -0.26 3.53 12.63
C ALA A 137 0.51 2.97 13.84
N GLY A 138 1.80 3.33 13.96
CA GLY A 138 2.63 2.97 15.12
C GLY A 138 2.13 3.59 16.43
N PHE A 139 1.70 4.85 16.40
CA PHE A 139 1.13 5.53 17.56
C PHE A 139 -0.19 4.88 18.01
N LEU A 140 -1.05 4.54 17.05
CA LEU A 140 -2.34 3.87 17.32
C LEU A 140 -2.13 2.50 17.94
N HIS A 141 -1.13 1.76 17.44
CA HIS A 141 -0.70 0.49 18.02
C HIS A 141 -0.22 0.64 19.47
N MET A 142 0.61 1.66 19.76
CA MET A 142 1.06 1.93 21.14
C MET A 142 -0.09 2.25 22.10
N LYS A 143 -1.16 2.88 21.59
CA LYS A 143 -2.37 3.17 22.37
C LYS A 143 -3.33 1.98 22.50
N HIS A 144 -3.01 0.83 21.90
CA HIS A 144 -3.86 -0.38 21.88
C HIS A 144 -5.29 -0.13 21.36
N ILE A 145 -5.49 0.90 20.53
CA ILE A 145 -6.81 1.21 19.96
C ILE A 145 -6.95 0.42 18.67
N TYR A 146 -7.69 -0.68 18.72
CA TYR A 146 -7.97 -1.52 17.57
C TYR A 146 -9.46 -1.50 17.29
N VAL A 147 -9.85 -0.96 16.13
CA VAL A 147 -11.22 -1.12 15.63
C VAL A 147 -11.28 -2.48 14.94
N ARG A 148 -12.06 -3.40 15.53
CA ARG A 148 -12.43 -4.67 14.91
C ARG A 148 -13.83 -4.50 14.33
N LEU A 149 -14.01 -5.00 13.10
CA LEU A 149 -15.32 -5.12 12.48
C LEU A 149 -15.99 -6.42 12.94
#